data_AF-A0A2W4ICV7-F1
#
_entry.id   AF-A0A2W4ICV7-F1
#
_cell.length_a   1.000
_cell.length_b   1.000
_cell.length_c   1.000
_cell.angle_alpha   90.00
_cell.angle_beta   90.00
_cell.angle_gamma   90.00
#
_symmetry.space_group_name_H-M   'P 1'
#
loop_
_entity.id
_entity.type
_entity.pdbx_description
1 polymer ?
#
loop_
_entity_poly.entity_id
_entity_poly.type
_entity_poly.pdbx_seq_one_letter_code
_entity_poly.pdbx_strand_id
1 'polypeptide(L)'
;MTGEPKKRTYTPKVETRLARADINRLDEAARQAGTTRSDFIRQGLLWYLDNLETLKEGDRENKTAQAIRYASDQIVKAILSATDRICGMLARQGAEVGTLYELTWRACGTPGAKEEFTAAANTAKQRQRTRLDADEKAIAERTKKVVTS
;
A
#
# COMPACT_ATOMS: atom_id res chain seq x y z
N MET A 1 -44.70 40.14 -32.18
CA MET A 1 -44.30 38.73 -31.99
C MET A 1 -43.31 38.37 -33.10
N THR A 2 -42.02 38.63 -32.90
CA THR A 2 -40.97 38.33 -33.88
C THR A 2 -40.33 36.99 -33.53
N GLY A 3 -40.45 36.03 -34.46
CA GLY A 3 -40.08 34.64 -34.27
C GLY A 3 -38.57 34.43 -34.11
N GLU A 4 -38.21 33.59 -33.14
CA GLU A 4 -36.84 33.16 -32.94
C GLU A 4 -36.29 32.42 -34.16
N PRO A 5 -35.02 32.65 -34.54
CA PRO A 5 -34.40 31.97 -35.67
C PRO A 5 -34.29 30.47 -35.39
N LYS A 6 -35.00 29.66 -36.19
CA LYS A 6 -35.01 28.19 -36.12
C LYS A 6 -33.57 27.66 -36.23
N LYS A 7 -33.04 27.08 -35.16
CA LYS A 7 -31.70 26.50 -35.10
C LYS A 7 -31.57 25.40 -36.17
N ARG A 8 -30.64 25.55 -37.12
CA ARG A 8 -30.40 24.55 -38.16
C ARG A 8 -30.00 23.24 -37.49
N THR A 9 -30.87 22.24 -37.58
CA THR A 9 -30.60 20.90 -37.05
C THR A 9 -29.91 20.10 -38.15
N TYR A 10 -28.65 19.76 -37.93
CA TYR A 10 -27.87 18.92 -38.85
C TYR A 10 -27.93 17.48 -38.35
N THR A 11 -28.47 16.57 -39.15
CA THR A 11 -28.63 15.14 -38.82
C THR A 11 -27.73 14.27 -39.70
N PRO A 12 -26.40 14.32 -39.49
CA PRO A 12 -25.48 13.47 -40.24
C PRO A 12 -25.72 12.01 -39.86
N LYS A 13 -25.75 11.13 -40.86
CA LYS A 13 -25.80 9.68 -40.64
C LYS A 13 -24.38 9.18 -40.36
N VAL A 14 -24.20 8.49 -39.25
CA VAL A 14 -22.97 7.76 -38.92
C VAL A 14 -23.28 6.28 -39.00
N GLU A 15 -22.64 5.58 -39.92
CA GLU A 15 -22.83 4.15 -40.15
C GLU A 15 -21.56 3.39 -39.78
N THR A 16 -21.72 2.25 -39.12
CA THR A 16 -20.62 1.37 -38.76
C THR A 16 -21.06 -0.08 -38.83
N ARG A 17 -20.09 -0.99 -38.97
CA ARG A 17 -20.34 -2.43 -39.01
C ARG A 17 -20.18 -3.00 -37.59
N LEU A 18 -21.20 -3.70 -37.12
CA LEU A 18 -21.19 -4.44 -35.86
C LEU A 18 -21.46 -5.91 -36.14
N ALA A 19 -20.83 -6.80 -35.36
CA ALA A 19 -21.18 -8.20 -35.40
C ALA A 19 -22.62 -8.40 -34.88
N ARG A 20 -23.28 -9.46 -35.33
CA ARG A 20 -24.67 -9.74 -34.95
C ARG A 20 -24.84 -9.90 -33.43
N ALA A 21 -23.83 -10.45 -32.75
CA ALA A 21 -23.82 -10.55 -31.29
C ALA A 21 -23.80 -9.18 -30.60
N ASP A 22 -23.00 -8.23 -31.10
CA ASP A 22 -22.89 -6.89 -30.52
C ASP A 22 -24.16 -6.07 -30.75
N ILE A 23 -24.82 -6.24 -31.90
CA ILE A 23 -26.13 -5.64 -32.18
C ILE A 23 -27.16 -6.12 -31.14
N ASN A 24 -27.18 -7.42 -30.82
CA ASN A 24 -28.10 -7.96 -29.82
C ASN A 24 -27.83 -7.37 -28.42
N ARG A 25 -26.55 -7.25 -28.03
CA ARG A 25 -26.16 -6.64 -26.74
C ARG A 25 -26.55 -5.16 -26.67
N LEU A 26 -26.38 -4.44 -27.76
CA LEU A 26 -26.78 -3.04 -27.88
C LEU A 26 -28.30 -2.88 -27.76
N ASP A 27 -29.06 -3.76 -28.41
CA ASP A 27 -30.53 -3.78 -28.32
C ASP A 27 -31.02 -4.05 -26.91
N GLU A 28 -30.39 -5.00 -26.23
CA GLU A 28 -30.72 -5.32 -24.85
C GLU A 28 -30.40 -4.16 -23.91
N ALA A 29 -29.23 -3.53 -24.06
CA ALA A 29 -28.83 -2.36 -23.28
C ALA A 29 -29.77 -1.16 -23.51
N ALA A 30 -30.16 -0.90 -24.77
CA ALA A 30 -31.12 0.17 -25.09
C ALA A 30 -32.50 -0.10 -24.48
N ARG A 31 -32.97 -1.35 -24.50
CA ARG A 31 -34.23 -1.75 -23.85
C ARG A 31 -34.16 -1.58 -22.34
N GLN A 32 -33.07 -1.97 -21.69
CA GLN A 32 -32.87 -1.79 -20.24
C GLN A 32 -32.85 -0.31 -19.85
N ALA A 33 -32.25 0.54 -20.70
CA ALA A 33 -32.23 1.99 -20.50
C ALA A 33 -33.56 2.68 -20.86
N GLY A 34 -34.56 1.95 -21.42
CA GLY A 34 -35.84 2.50 -21.82
C GLY A 34 -35.77 3.52 -22.98
N THR A 35 -34.69 3.50 -23.77
CA THR A 35 -34.46 4.45 -24.86
C THR A 35 -34.44 3.78 -26.22
N THR A 36 -34.56 4.57 -27.30
CA THR A 36 -34.37 4.04 -28.65
C THR A 36 -32.91 3.67 -28.87
N ARG A 37 -32.65 2.67 -29.72
CA ARG A 37 -31.29 2.27 -30.09
C ARG A 37 -30.45 3.48 -30.55
N SER A 38 -31.03 4.35 -31.37
CA SER A 38 -30.36 5.55 -31.88
C SER A 38 -30.02 6.55 -30.78
N ASP A 39 -30.92 6.78 -29.82
CA ASP A 39 -30.67 7.69 -28.70
C ASP A 39 -29.64 7.13 -27.74
N PHE A 40 -29.69 5.81 -27.49
CA PHE A 40 -28.71 5.12 -26.66
C PHE A 40 -27.30 5.22 -27.26
N ILE A 41 -27.15 4.97 -28.58
CA ILE A 41 -25.87 5.13 -29.28
C ILE A 41 -25.40 6.59 -29.18
N ARG A 42 -26.29 7.56 -29.40
CA ARG A 42 -25.95 8.98 -29.32
C ARG A 42 -25.43 9.36 -27.93
N GLN A 43 -26.11 8.90 -26.87
CA GLN A 43 -25.69 9.13 -25.50
C GLN A 43 -24.33 8.49 -25.20
N GLY A 44 -24.13 7.23 -25.60
CA GLY A 44 -22.85 6.54 -25.43
C GLY A 44 -21.71 7.23 -26.18
N LEU A 45 -21.96 7.70 -27.41
CA LEU A 45 -20.97 8.43 -28.21
C LEU A 45 -20.61 9.78 -27.57
N LEU A 46 -21.62 10.55 -27.14
CA LEU A 46 -21.39 11.83 -26.47
C LEU A 46 -20.63 11.65 -25.16
N TRP A 47 -21.04 10.68 -24.35
CA TRP A 47 -20.32 10.33 -23.12
C TRP A 47 -18.87 9.96 -23.41
N TYR A 48 -18.62 9.14 -24.44
CA TYR A 48 -17.26 8.76 -24.82
C TYR A 48 -16.42 9.96 -25.25
N LEU A 49 -16.98 10.90 -26.01
CA LEU A 49 -16.29 12.13 -26.43
C LEU A 49 -15.99 13.04 -25.23
N ASP A 50 -16.96 13.21 -24.33
CA ASP A 50 -16.83 14.05 -23.13
C ASP A 50 -15.81 13.48 -22.13
N ASN A 51 -15.61 12.15 -22.10
CA ASN A 51 -14.72 11.47 -21.16
C ASN A 51 -13.41 10.97 -21.80
N LEU A 52 -13.13 11.33 -23.06
CA LEU A 52 -12.00 10.80 -23.81
C LEU A 52 -10.65 11.17 -23.19
N GLU A 53 -10.53 12.38 -22.66
CA GLU A 53 -9.32 12.84 -21.96
C GLU A 53 -9.16 12.16 -20.60
N THR A 54 -10.25 12.05 -19.84
CA THR A 54 -10.25 11.37 -18.53
C THR A 54 -9.89 9.88 -18.65
N LEU A 55 -10.32 9.19 -19.71
CA LEU A 55 -9.93 7.80 -19.96
C LEU A 55 -8.41 7.67 -20.23
N LYS A 56 -7.83 8.61 -21.00
CA LYS A 56 -6.39 8.65 -21.26
C LYS A 56 -5.57 9.00 -20.01
N GLU A 57 -6.08 9.92 -19.20
CA GLU A 57 -5.48 10.27 -17.92
C GLU A 57 -5.59 9.12 -16.92
N GLY A 58 -6.73 8.44 -16.85
CA GLY A 58 -6.95 7.26 -16.01
C GLY A 58 -5.95 6.14 -16.32
N ASP A 59 -5.65 5.88 -17.60
CA ASP A 59 -4.60 4.93 -17.98
C ASP A 59 -3.20 5.35 -17.50
N ARG A 60 -2.88 6.65 -17.55
CA ARG A 60 -1.62 7.20 -17.03
C ARG A 60 -1.55 7.12 -15.51
N GLU A 61 -2.61 7.49 -14.82
CA GLU A 61 -2.72 7.42 -13.37
C GLU A 61 -2.61 5.98 -12.90
N ASN A 62 -3.27 5.04 -13.58
CA ASN A 62 -3.24 3.62 -13.22
C ASN A 62 -1.83 3.03 -13.41
N LYS A 63 -1.13 3.39 -14.50
CA LYS A 63 0.30 3.03 -14.70
C LYS A 63 1.18 3.63 -13.61
N THR A 64 0.93 4.88 -13.22
CA THR A 64 1.69 5.57 -12.18
C THR A 64 1.44 4.92 -10.80
N ALA A 65 0.19 4.62 -10.47
CA ALA A 65 -0.19 3.92 -9.24
C ALA A 65 0.43 2.51 -9.19
N GLN A 66 0.46 1.80 -10.31
CA GLN A 66 1.09 0.48 -10.40
C GLN A 66 2.61 0.58 -10.19
N ALA A 67 3.27 1.58 -10.78
CA ALA A 67 4.70 1.83 -10.57
C ALA A 67 5.02 2.18 -9.10
N ILE A 68 4.20 3.02 -8.46
CA ILE A 68 4.35 3.38 -7.04
C ILE A 68 4.20 2.14 -6.16
N ARG A 69 3.18 1.30 -6.41
CA ARG A 69 2.99 0.04 -5.67
C ARG A 69 4.19 -0.89 -5.81
N TYR A 70 4.69 -1.05 -7.03
CA TYR A 70 5.86 -1.87 -7.28
C TYR A 70 7.10 -1.35 -6.56
N ALA A 71 7.37 -0.04 -6.62
CA ALA A 71 8.50 0.58 -5.93
C ALA A 71 8.39 0.42 -4.40
N SER A 72 7.18 0.61 -3.85
CA SER A 72 6.92 0.45 -2.42
C SER A 72 7.17 -0.99 -1.94
N ASP A 73 6.73 -1.99 -2.71
CA ASP A 73 6.96 -3.40 -2.38
C ASP A 73 8.45 -3.76 -2.36
N GLN A 74 9.23 -3.22 -3.30
CA GLN A 74 10.69 -3.40 -3.32
C GLN A 74 11.37 -2.76 -2.11
N ILE A 75 10.93 -1.56 -1.70
CA ILE A 75 11.45 -0.89 -0.51
C ILE A 75 11.15 -1.71 0.74
N VAL A 76 9.91 -2.21 0.90
CA VAL A 76 9.53 -3.05 2.05
C VAL A 76 10.37 -4.32 2.11
N LYS A 77 10.56 -5.01 0.98
CA LYS A 77 11.42 -6.20 0.90
C LYS A 77 12.86 -5.90 1.27
N ALA A 78 13.42 -4.79 0.78
CA ALA A 78 14.77 -4.37 1.11
C ALA A 78 14.93 -4.06 2.61
N ILE A 79 13.95 -3.38 3.21
CA ILE A 79 13.94 -3.08 4.65
C ILE A 79 13.92 -4.37 5.46
N LEU A 80 12.97 -5.28 5.17
CA LEU A 80 12.86 -6.55 5.89
C LEU A 80 14.15 -7.38 5.79
N SER A 81 14.72 -7.49 4.59
CA SER A 81 15.99 -8.20 4.39
C SER A 81 17.15 -7.55 5.14
N ALA A 82 17.22 -6.22 5.16
CA ALA A 82 18.22 -5.49 5.94
C ALA A 82 18.02 -5.72 7.45
N THR A 83 16.78 -5.70 7.94
CA THR A 83 16.45 -5.95 9.34
C THR A 83 16.86 -7.36 9.76
N ASP A 84 16.54 -8.40 8.98
CA ASP A 84 16.91 -9.78 9.28
C ASP A 84 18.43 -9.94 9.39
N ARG A 85 19.18 -9.30 8.48
CA ARG A 85 20.65 -9.32 8.51
C ARG A 85 21.19 -8.65 9.77
N ILE A 86 20.65 -7.49 10.14
CA ILE A 86 21.06 -6.77 11.36
C ILE A 86 20.75 -7.61 12.61
N CYS A 87 19.55 -8.19 12.69
CA CYS A 87 19.16 -9.07 13.80
C CYS A 87 20.09 -10.30 13.89
N GLY A 88 20.45 -10.91 12.76
CA GLY A 88 21.39 -12.02 12.71
C GLY A 88 22.79 -11.63 13.18
N MET A 89 23.28 -10.44 12.80
CA MET A 89 24.56 -9.91 13.29
C MET A 89 24.55 -9.63 14.79
N LEU A 90 23.48 -9.01 15.30
CA LEU A 90 23.30 -8.74 16.73
C LEU A 90 23.22 -10.02 17.56
N ALA A 91 22.57 -11.07 17.05
CA ALA A 91 22.50 -12.36 17.73
C ALA A 91 23.89 -13.00 17.88
N ARG A 92 24.75 -12.92 16.85
CA ARG A 92 26.13 -13.43 16.91
C ARG A 92 26.96 -12.65 17.92
N GLN A 93 26.89 -11.32 17.89
CA GLN A 93 27.58 -10.48 18.89
C GLN A 93 27.09 -10.78 20.31
N GLY A 94 25.79 -11.00 20.49
CA GLY A 94 25.21 -11.41 21.77
C GLY A 94 25.79 -12.73 22.29
N ALA A 95 26.00 -13.72 21.41
CA ALA A 95 26.61 -14.99 21.76
C ALA A 95 28.10 -14.84 22.14
N GLU A 96 28.87 -14.06 21.36
CA GLU A 96 30.28 -13.77 21.65
C GLU A 96 30.44 -13.08 23.02
N VAL A 97 29.65 -12.04 23.27
CA VAL A 97 29.65 -11.31 24.55
C VAL A 97 29.21 -12.22 25.70
N GLY A 98 28.20 -13.08 25.48
CA GLY A 98 27.78 -14.08 26.48
C GLY A 98 28.89 -15.07 26.83
N THR A 99 29.69 -15.47 25.86
CA THR A 99 30.83 -16.38 26.06
C THR A 99 31.94 -15.71 26.88
N LEU A 100 32.25 -14.43 26.59
CA LEU A 100 33.20 -13.64 27.38
C LEU A 100 32.73 -13.46 28.82
N TYR A 101 31.45 -13.20 29.01
CA TYR A 101 30.84 -13.13 30.33
C TYR A 101 31.02 -14.43 31.11
N GLU A 102 30.77 -15.58 30.46
CA GLU A 102 30.98 -16.88 31.08
C GLU A 102 32.44 -17.16 31.46
N LEU A 103 33.38 -16.80 30.60
CA LEU A 103 34.81 -16.95 30.90
C LEU A 103 35.21 -16.10 32.11
N THR A 104 34.69 -14.87 32.20
CA THR A 104 35.11 -13.89 33.19
C THR A 104 34.80 -14.35 34.61
N TRP A 105 33.57 -14.77 34.92
CA TRP A 105 33.25 -15.23 36.27
C TRP A 105 33.85 -16.60 36.59
N ARG A 106 34.03 -17.48 35.59
CA ARG A 106 34.77 -18.75 35.78
C ARG A 106 36.23 -18.49 36.16
N ALA A 107 36.83 -17.42 35.67
CA ALA A 107 38.19 -17.02 35.98
C ALA A 107 38.33 -16.31 37.35
N CYS A 108 37.25 -15.74 37.91
CA CYS A 108 37.28 -15.02 39.20
C CYS A 108 37.51 -15.93 40.43
N GLY A 109 37.27 -17.25 40.33
CA GLY A 109 37.58 -18.22 41.38
C GLY A 109 36.78 -18.11 42.69
N THR A 110 35.94 -17.09 42.85
CA THR A 110 35.06 -16.89 44.01
C THR A 110 33.69 -17.56 43.82
N PRO A 111 33.15 -18.25 44.85
CA PRO A 111 31.86 -18.94 44.76
C PRO A 111 30.67 -18.05 44.38
N GLY A 112 30.72 -16.76 44.75
CA GLY A 112 29.67 -15.77 44.50
C GLY A 112 29.80 -14.97 43.19
N ALA A 113 30.91 -15.13 42.44
CA ALA A 113 31.17 -14.29 41.26
C ALA A 113 30.05 -14.39 40.21
N LYS A 114 29.48 -15.58 40.02
CA LYS A 114 28.36 -15.80 39.10
C LYS A 114 27.14 -14.96 39.49
N GLU A 115 26.81 -14.88 40.77
CA GLU A 115 25.63 -14.16 41.27
C GLU A 115 25.79 -12.65 41.08
N GLU A 116 26.95 -12.09 41.45
CA GLU A 116 27.27 -10.67 41.27
C GLU A 116 27.22 -10.26 39.79
N PHE A 117 27.81 -11.08 38.92
CA PHE A 117 27.76 -10.86 37.49
C PHE A 117 26.33 -10.94 36.95
N THR A 118 25.46 -11.82 37.47
CA THR A 118 24.05 -11.89 37.03
C THR A 118 23.25 -10.68 37.50
N ALA A 119 23.52 -10.17 38.70
CA ALA A 119 22.91 -8.95 39.21
C ALA A 119 23.29 -7.72 38.36
N ALA A 120 24.57 -7.60 37.98
CA ALA A 120 25.03 -6.55 37.07
C ALA A 120 24.37 -6.63 35.68
N ALA A 121 24.26 -7.85 35.11
CA ALA A 121 23.59 -8.06 33.83
C ALA A 121 22.09 -7.68 33.88
N ASN A 122 21.40 -8.02 34.98
CA ASN A 122 19.99 -7.64 35.17
C ASN A 122 19.81 -6.13 35.29
N THR A 123 20.70 -5.45 36.01
CA THR A 123 20.70 -3.98 36.14
C THR A 123 20.91 -3.30 34.78
N ALA A 124 21.85 -3.81 33.97
CA ALA A 124 22.08 -3.31 32.62
C ALA A 124 20.87 -3.52 31.71
N LYS A 125 20.25 -4.71 31.72
CA LYS A 125 19.01 -5.01 30.98
C LYS A 125 17.86 -4.08 31.41
N GLN A 126 17.74 -3.80 32.70
CA GLN A 126 16.73 -2.86 33.21
C GLN A 126 16.96 -1.45 32.68
N ARG A 127 18.21 -0.95 32.72
CA ARG A 127 18.57 0.37 32.17
C ARG A 127 18.26 0.46 30.67
N GLN A 128 18.59 -0.58 29.91
CA GLN A 128 18.28 -0.66 28.47
C GLN A 128 16.77 -0.61 28.22
N ARG A 129 15.96 -1.34 29.00
CA ARG A 129 14.49 -1.29 28.89
C ARG A 129 13.89 0.07 29.20
N THR A 130 14.49 0.82 30.11
CA THR A 130 14.00 2.16 30.50
C THR A 130 14.49 3.28 29.59
N ARG A 131 15.53 3.02 28.78
CA ARG A 131 16.12 3.95 27.80
C ARG A 131 15.38 3.91 26.46
N LEU A 132 14.05 3.97 26.51
CA LEU A 132 13.27 4.39 25.35
C LEU A 132 13.31 5.90 25.31
N ASP A 133 13.68 6.48 24.17
CA ASP A 133 13.58 7.92 23.96
C ASP A 133 12.11 8.37 24.02
N ALA A 134 11.85 9.65 24.27
CA ALA A 134 10.50 10.16 24.49
C ALA A 134 9.52 9.80 23.35
N ASP A 135 10.03 9.79 22.11
CA ASP A 135 9.27 9.43 20.91
C ASP A 135 8.97 7.92 20.85
N GLU A 136 9.92 7.08 21.25
CA GLU A 136 9.73 5.62 21.28
C GLU A 136 8.73 5.20 22.35
N LYS A 137 8.69 5.91 23.49
CA LYS A 137 7.66 5.71 24.53
C LYS A 137 6.26 6.06 24.00
N ALA A 138 6.14 7.17 23.28
CA ALA A 138 4.87 7.59 22.67
C ALA A 138 4.39 6.58 21.62
N ILE A 139 5.30 6.03 20.80
CA ILE A 139 4.98 5.00 19.81
C ILE A 139 4.58 3.70 20.51
N ALA A 140 5.31 3.25 21.54
CA ALA A 140 5.00 2.02 22.26
C ALA A 140 3.62 2.06 22.95
N GLU A 141 3.26 3.18 23.56
CA GLU A 141 1.93 3.39 24.15
C GLU A 141 0.82 3.40 23.08
N ARG A 142 1.08 3.99 21.91
CA ARG A 142 0.15 3.98 20.79
C ARG A 142 -0.05 2.56 20.24
N THR A 143 1.01 1.76 20.12
CA THR A 143 0.94 0.40 19.58
C THR A 143 0.27 -0.57 20.55
N LYS A 144 0.45 -0.42 21.87
CA LYS A 144 -0.26 -1.22 22.88
C LYS A 144 -1.78 -1.11 22.76
N LYS A 145 -2.31 0.06 22.40
CA LYS A 145 -3.75 0.25 22.17
C LYS A 145 -4.29 -0.53 20.96
N VAL A 146 -3.45 -0.85 19.98
CA VAL A 146 -3.86 -1.50 18.73
C VAL A 146 -3.91 -3.04 18.86
N VAL A 147 -3.15 -3.62 19.81
CA VAL A 147 -3.06 -5.09 19.99
C VAL A 147 -4.15 -5.63 20.93
N THR A 148 -4.93 -4.77 21.58
CA THR A 148 -6.10 -5.16 22.40
C THR A 148 -7.42 -5.05 21.65
N SER A 149 -7.48 -5.51 20.40
CA SER A 149 -8.72 -5.71 19.63
C SER A 149 -8.85 -7.15 19.19
#